data_AF-A0A2S2F8B6-F1
#
_entry.id   AF-A0A2S2F8B6-F1
#
_cell.length_a   1.000
_cell.length_b   1.000
_cell.length_c   1.000
_cell.angle_alpha   90.00
_cell.angle_beta   90.00
_cell.angle_gamma   90.00
#
_symmetry.space_group_name_H-M   'P 1'
#
loop_
_entity.id
_entity.type
_entity.pdbx_description
1 polymer ?
#
loop_
_entity_poly.entity_id
_entity_poly.type
_entity_poly.pdbx_seq_one_letter_code
_entity_poly.pdbx_strand_id
1 'polypeptide(L)'
;MQVKEVRTHHIPSQDGVDSINLFVVWYGECRSQVTIQCWDHAWTAYWGAHWVERVEDFITDPEIIDYLISNFSRTRQARERKWLRQIIESIRKYFKNLEVQNG
;
A
#
# COMPACT_ATOMS: atom_id res chain seq x y z
N MET A 1 -0.74 -4.00 21.28
CA MET A 1 -1.28 -4.53 20.01
C MET A 1 -0.41 -5.72 19.61
N GLN A 2 -0.97 -6.93 19.51
CA GLN A 2 -0.20 -8.15 19.18
C GLN A 2 -0.11 -8.31 17.66
N VAL A 3 1.09 -8.51 17.12
CA VAL A 3 1.28 -8.86 15.70
C VAL A 3 0.75 -10.27 15.46
N LYS A 4 -0.12 -10.42 14.45
CA LYS A 4 -0.64 -11.73 14.03
C LYS A 4 0.11 -12.26 12.83
N GLU A 5 0.45 -11.39 11.88
CA GLU A 5 1.14 -11.77 10.65
C GLU A 5 1.98 -10.60 10.12
N VAL A 6 3.10 -10.91 9.47
CA VAL A 6 3.90 -9.95 8.72
C VAL A 6 4.02 -10.47 7.29
N ARG A 7 3.69 -9.62 6.32
CA ARG A 7 3.86 -9.90 4.90
C ARG A 7 4.77 -8.86 4.28
N THR A 8 5.55 -9.27 3.30
CA THR A 8 6.40 -8.37 2.52
C THR A 8 6.21 -8.68 1.05
N HIS A 9 5.97 -7.64 0.26
CA HIS A 9 5.83 -7.74 -1.18
C HIS A 9 6.91 -6.91 -1.85
N HIS A 10 7.57 -7.50 -2.84
CA HIS A 10 8.52 -6.80 -3.69
C HIS A 10 7.84 -6.53 -5.04
N ILE A 11 7.47 -5.27 -5.27
CA ILE A 11 6.85 -4.83 -6.51
C ILE A 11 7.97 -4.34 -7.43
N PRO A 12 8.20 -4.97 -8.59
CA PRO A 12 9.22 -4.54 -9.54
C PRO A 12 8.89 -3.17 -10.15
N SER A 13 9.91 -2.48 -10.63
CA SER A 13 9.75 -1.18 -11.29
C SER A 13 8.81 -1.28 -12.50
N GLN A 14 7.86 -0.36 -12.63
CA GLN A 14 6.91 -0.31 -13.73
C GLN A 14 6.33 1.09 -13.91
N ASP A 15 5.89 1.43 -15.13
CA ASP A 15 5.21 2.69 -15.46
C ASP A 15 5.95 3.97 -15.00
N GLY A 16 7.29 3.93 -15.00
CA GLY A 16 8.14 5.04 -14.55
C GLY A 16 8.22 5.21 -13.03
N VAL A 17 7.80 4.20 -12.25
CA VAL A 17 7.97 4.11 -10.80
C VAL A 17 9.08 3.10 -10.49
N ASP A 18 10.01 3.48 -9.60
CA ASP A 18 11.05 2.59 -9.09
C ASP A 18 10.46 1.37 -8.37
N SER A 19 11.30 0.36 -8.06
CA SER A 19 10.84 -0.79 -7.28
C SER A 19 10.35 -0.38 -5.89
N ILE A 20 9.30 -1.06 -5.42
CA ILE A 20 8.63 -0.76 -4.16
C ILE A 20 8.74 -1.97 -3.24
N ASN A 21 9.17 -1.75 -2.00
CA ASN A 21 9.00 -2.73 -0.93
C ASN A 21 7.77 -2.35 -0.12
N LEU A 22 6.79 -3.25 -0.06
CA LEU A 22 5.57 -3.08 0.72
C LEU A 22 5.62 -4.00 1.95
N PHE A 23 5.71 -3.41 3.14
CA PHE A 23 5.71 -4.13 4.41
C PHE A 23 4.34 -4.01 5.05
N VAL A 24 3.71 -5.16 5.33
CA VAL A 24 2.40 -5.26 5.96
C VAL A 24 2.57 -5.92 7.31
N VAL A 25 2.07 -5.26 8.36
CA VAL A 25 1.89 -5.85 9.69
C VAL A 25 0.41 -5.93 9.97
N TRP A 26 -0.12 -7.15 10.10
CA TRP A 26 -1.52 -7.39 10.43
C TRP A 26 -1.65 -7.75 11.91
N TYR A 27 -2.62 -7.13 12.56
CA TYR A 27 -2.85 -7.25 14.01
C TYR A 27 -4.15 -8.00 14.34
N GLY A 28 -4.84 -8.56 13.32
CA GLY A 28 -6.17 -9.15 13.47
C GLY A 28 -7.29 -8.10 13.39
N GLU A 29 -8.54 -8.57 13.25
CA GLU A 29 -9.75 -7.73 13.33
C GLU A 29 -9.71 -6.53 12.36
N CYS A 30 -9.26 -6.80 11.12
CA CYS A 30 -9.06 -5.77 10.09
C CYS A 30 -8.20 -4.57 10.55
N ARG A 31 -7.18 -4.83 11.37
CA ARG A 31 -6.20 -3.81 11.80
C ARG A 31 -4.85 -4.07 11.15
N SER A 32 -4.31 -3.05 10.50
CA SER A 32 -3.04 -3.18 9.78
C SER A 32 -2.21 -1.91 9.84
N GLN A 33 -0.89 -2.09 9.89
CA GLN A 33 0.08 -1.06 9.58
C GLN A 33 0.77 -1.42 8.27
N VAL A 34 0.91 -0.45 7.38
CA VAL A 34 1.57 -0.64 6.09
C VAL A 34 2.68 0.39 5.95
N THR A 35 3.85 -0.06 5.54
CA THR A 35 4.97 0.80 5.15
C THR A 35 5.30 0.56 3.69
N ILE A 36 5.22 1.63 2.91
CA ILE A 36 5.62 1.68 1.51
C ILE A 36 7.03 2.26 1.49
N GLN A 37 8.00 1.55 0.94
CA GLN A 37 9.33 2.07 0.65
C GLN A 37 9.51 2.12 -0.86
N CYS A 38 9.82 3.29 -1.40
CA CYS A 38 10.13 3.50 -2.81
C CYS A 38 11.16 4.62 -2.87
N TRP A 39 12.32 4.38 -3.50
CA TRP A 39 13.42 5.34 -3.66
C TRP A 39 13.73 6.20 -2.42
N ASP A 40 14.67 5.82 -1.55
CA ASP A 40 15.13 6.58 -0.36
C ASP A 40 14.03 7.22 0.54
N HIS A 41 12.77 6.86 0.34
CA HIS A 41 11.61 7.39 1.02
C HIS A 41 10.78 6.22 1.54
N ALA A 42 10.12 6.47 2.66
CA ALA A 42 9.19 5.53 3.25
C ALA A 42 7.96 6.27 3.78
N TRP A 43 6.79 5.70 3.55
CA TRP A 43 5.51 6.20 4.04
C TRP A 43 4.80 5.12 4.83
N THR A 44 4.42 5.44 6.06
CA THR A 44 3.75 4.50 6.96
C THR A 44 2.38 5.02 7.36
N ALA A 45 1.36 4.19 7.17
CA ALA A 45 0.00 4.41 7.64
C ALA A 45 -0.46 3.24 8.51
N TYR A 46 -1.35 3.54 9.45
CA TYR A 46 -2.00 2.56 10.31
C TYR A 46 -3.51 2.76 10.25
N TRP A 47 -4.23 1.65 10.14
CA TRP A 47 -5.69 1.61 10.22
C TRP A 47 -6.11 0.75 11.41
N GLY A 48 -6.83 1.36 12.35
CA GLY A 48 -7.41 0.68 13.52
C GLY A 48 -8.69 -0.10 13.20
N ALA A 49 -9.23 0.10 11.98
CA ALA A 49 -10.22 -0.73 11.31
C ALA A 49 -10.17 -0.39 9.82
N HIS A 50 -9.98 -1.40 8.98
CA HIS A 50 -10.38 -1.41 7.57
C HIS A 50 -11.50 -2.46 7.40
N TRP A 51 -12.20 -2.53 6.27
CA TRP A 51 -13.41 -3.37 6.11
C TRP A 51 -13.14 -4.76 5.50
N VAL A 52 -11.87 -5.17 5.42
CA VAL A 52 -11.45 -6.44 4.83
C VAL A 52 -10.40 -7.11 5.72
N GLU A 53 -10.19 -8.41 5.61
CA GLU A 53 -9.18 -9.08 6.43
C GLU A 53 -7.75 -8.83 5.92
N ARG A 54 -7.59 -8.74 4.60
CA ARG A 54 -6.30 -8.50 3.95
C ARG A 54 -6.21 -7.05 3.53
N VAL A 55 -5.23 -6.33 4.08
CA VAL A 55 -5.01 -4.92 3.72
C VAL A 55 -4.60 -4.74 2.26
N GLU A 56 -4.09 -5.79 1.61
CA GLU A 56 -3.83 -5.80 0.17
C GLU A 56 -5.12 -5.54 -0.62
N ASP A 57 -6.23 -6.21 -0.27
CA ASP A 57 -7.55 -6.04 -0.91
C ASP A 57 -8.10 -4.63 -0.68
N PHE A 58 -7.81 -4.06 0.49
CA PHE A 58 -8.13 -2.67 0.80
C PHE A 58 -7.32 -1.70 -0.06
N ILE A 59 -6.00 -1.88 -0.14
CA ILE A 59 -5.11 -0.99 -0.91
C ILE A 59 -5.38 -1.08 -2.42
N THR A 60 -5.90 -2.21 -2.91
CA THR A 60 -6.21 -2.41 -4.34
C THR A 60 -7.51 -1.77 -4.81
N ASP A 61 -8.36 -1.33 -3.89
CA ASP A 61 -9.64 -0.69 -4.19
C ASP A 61 -9.47 0.67 -4.93
N PRO A 62 -10.01 0.82 -6.16
CA PRO A 62 -9.93 2.08 -6.92
C PRO A 62 -10.59 3.27 -6.24
N GLU A 63 -11.64 3.03 -5.46
CA GLU A 63 -12.50 4.10 -4.94
C GLU A 63 -11.81 4.88 -3.81
N ILE A 64 -10.76 4.30 -3.22
CA ILE A 64 -10.14 4.83 -2.00
C ILE A 64 -8.74 5.42 -2.20
N ILE A 65 -8.23 5.52 -3.44
CA ILE A 65 -6.86 5.98 -3.71
C ILE A 65 -6.57 7.33 -3.05
N ASP A 66 -7.51 8.27 -3.15
CA ASP A 66 -7.36 9.62 -2.59
C ASP A 66 -7.30 9.62 -1.06
N TYR A 67 -8.05 8.70 -0.45
CA TYR A 67 -7.99 8.43 0.98
C TYR A 67 -6.64 7.83 1.36
N LEU A 68 -6.13 6.83 0.63
CA LEU A 68 -4.82 6.23 0.88
C LEU A 68 -3.70 7.26 0.79
N ILE A 69 -3.68 8.07 -0.28
CA ILE A 69 -2.71 9.16 -0.43
C ILE A 69 -2.75 10.09 0.78
N SER A 70 -3.94 10.43 1.27
CA SER A 70 -4.07 11.34 2.43
C SER A 70 -3.59 10.72 3.74
N ASN A 71 -3.66 9.39 3.89
CA ASN A 71 -3.12 8.69 5.07
C ASN A 71 -1.60 8.54 5.02
N PHE A 72 -1.03 8.27 3.84
CA PHE A 72 0.42 8.12 3.67
C PHE A 72 1.16 9.46 3.62
N SER A 73 0.56 10.48 2.99
CA SER A 73 1.15 11.80 2.82
C SER A 73 1.08 12.59 4.13
N ARG A 74 2.16 12.55 4.91
CA ARG A 74 2.28 13.38 6.12
C ARG A 74 2.46 14.86 5.80
N THR A 75 3.00 15.16 4.62
CA THR A 75 3.12 16.54 4.15
C THR A 75 1.98 16.86 3.19
N ARG A 76 1.51 18.11 3.17
CA ARG A 76 0.52 18.56 2.17
C ARG A 76 1.15 18.92 0.82
N GLN A 77 2.38 18.48 0.56
CA GLN A 77 3.10 18.84 -0.65
C GLN A 77 2.50 18.16 -1.88
N ALA A 78 2.15 18.94 -2.90
CA ALA A 78 1.54 18.43 -4.12
C ALA A 78 2.44 17.40 -4.85
N ARG A 79 3.76 17.59 -4.80
CA ARG A 79 4.73 16.66 -5.39
C ARG A 79 4.69 15.28 -4.72
N GLU A 80 4.71 15.23 -3.39
CA GLU A 80 4.62 13.98 -2.63
C GLU A 80 3.31 13.25 -2.94
N ARG A 81 2.17 13.97 -2.91
CA ARG A 81 0.86 13.37 -3.20
C ARG A 81 0.77 12.81 -4.62
N LYS A 82 1.32 13.53 -5.61
CA LYS A 82 1.38 13.04 -7.00
C LYS A 82 2.21 11.76 -7.09
N TRP A 83 3.36 11.72 -6.41
CA TRP A 83 4.23 10.55 -6.43
C TRP A 83 3.61 9.35 -5.71
N LEU A 84 3.01 9.55 -4.53
CA LEU A 84 2.26 8.53 -3.81
C LEU A 84 1.12 7.95 -4.64
N ARG A 85 0.42 8.77 -5.44
CA ARG A 85 -0.60 8.26 -6.37
C ARG A 85 -0.01 7.23 -7.34
N GLN A 86 1.10 7.56 -7.99
CA GLN A 86 1.76 6.67 -8.96
C GLN A 86 2.27 5.38 -8.28
N ILE A 87 2.82 5.51 -7.08
CA ILE A 87 3.29 4.36 -6.27
C ILE A 87 2.12 3.45 -5.91
N ILE A 88 1.01 4.00 -5.41
CA ILE A 88 -0.19 3.22 -5.07
C ILE A 88 -0.73 2.55 -6.33
N GLU A 89 -0.88 3.26 -7.44
CA GLU A 89 -1.32 2.67 -8.71
C GLU A 89 -0.44 1.51 -9.18
N SER A 90 0.89 1.61 -9.03
CA SER A 90 1.83 0.52 -9.30
C SER A 90 1.58 -0.71 -8.41
N ILE A 91 1.39 -0.51 -7.10
CA ILE A 91 1.03 -1.58 -6.16
C ILE A 91 -0.28 -2.26 -6.58
N ARG A 92 -1.29 -1.47 -6.96
CA ARG A 92 -2.60 -1.99 -7.39
C ARG A 92 -2.48 -2.86 -8.63
N LYS A 93 -1.75 -2.39 -9.63
CA LYS A 93 -1.49 -3.13 -10.86
C LYS A 93 -0.78 -4.46 -10.60
N TYR A 94 0.21 -4.45 -9.70
CA TYR A 94 0.92 -5.66 -9.31
C TYR A 94 -0.02 -6.73 -8.72
N PHE A 95 -0.83 -6.38 -7.72
CA PHE A 95 -1.75 -7.36 -7.11
C PHE A 95 -2.82 -7.86 -8.07
N LYS A 96 -3.37 -6.99 -8.94
CA LYS A 96 -4.30 -7.43 -10.00
C LYS A 96 -3.67 -8.45 -10.94
N ASN A 97 -2.41 -8.26 -11.32
CA ASN A 97 -1.72 -9.21 -12.19
C ASN A 97 -1.47 -10.56 -11.50
N LEU A 98 -1.20 -10.55 -10.18
CA LEU A 98 -1.07 -11.79 -9.41
C LEU A 98 -2.39 -12.56 -9.32
N GLU A 99 -3.53 -11.88 -9.15
CA GLU A 99 -4.84 -12.53 -9.14
C GLU A 99 -5.13 -13.23 -10.48
N VAL A 100 -4.87 -12.56 -11.60
CA VAL A 100 -5.07 -13.12 -12.95
C VAL A 100 -4.17 -14.33 -13.23
N GLN A 101 -2.97 -14.40 -12.65
CA GLN A 101 -2.05 -15.52 -12.83
C GLN A 101 -2.42 -16.75 -11.98
N ASN A 102 -3.21 -16.57 -10.93
CA ASN A 102 -3.56 -17.62 -9.97
C ASN A 102 -5.00 -18.15 -10.12
N GLY A 103 -5.80 -17.58 -11.02
CA GLY A 103 -7.17 -18.00 -11.34
C GLY A 103 -7.25 -18.76 -12.65
#